data_AF-A0A1G2DM80-F1
#
_entry.id   AF-A0A1G2DM80-F1
#
_cell.length_a   1.000
_cell.length_b   1.000
_cell.length_c   1.000
_cell.angle_alpha   90.00
_cell.angle_beta   90.00
_cell.angle_gamma   90.00
#
_symmetry.space_group_name_H-M   'P 1'
#
loop_
_entity.id
_entity.type
_entity.pdbx_description
1 polymer ?
#
loop_
_entity_poly.entity_id
_entity_poly.type
_entity_poly.pdbx_seq_one_letter_code
_entity_poly.pdbx_strand_id
1 'polypeptide(L)'
;MLIGALLCTFLLYGYFVQLSIQAILQRSETAREVKELNVALGELESEYNTERTTLTYARARLLGFSEPEKRSFATRIQLSQRDEVIR
;
A
#
# COMPACT_ATOMS: atom_id res chain seq x y z
N MET A 1 44.02 32.45 -16.77
CA MET A 1 43.36 31.91 -15.56
C MET A 1 41.93 32.43 -15.38
N LEU A 2 41.68 33.74 -15.47
CA LEU A 2 40.33 34.33 -15.34
C LEU A 2 39.25 33.76 -16.27
N ILE A 3 39.55 33.58 -17.56
CA ILE A 3 38.60 33.04 -18.54
C ILE A 3 38.18 31.60 -18.20
N GLY A 4 39.14 30.78 -17.73
CA GLY A 4 38.86 29.40 -17.31
C GLY A 4 37.98 29.35 -16.06
N ALA A 5 38.20 30.24 -15.10
CA ALA A 5 37.35 30.36 -13.92
C ALA A 5 35.91 30.77 -14.28
N LEU A 6 35.77 31.70 -15.23
CA LEU A 6 34.47 32.22 -15.69
C LEU A 6 33.67 31.17 -16.48
N LEU A 7 34.35 30.36 -17.30
CA LEU A 7 33.75 29.20 -17.95
C LEU A 7 33.32 28.14 -16.93
N CYS A 8 34.15 27.88 -15.92
CA CYS A 8 33.86 26.89 -14.90
C CYS A 8 32.63 27.29 -14.07
N THR A 9 32.53 28.55 -13.65
CA THR A 9 31.36 29.05 -12.92
C THR A 9 30.09 29.00 -13.77
N PHE A 10 30.18 29.32 -15.06
CA PHE A 10 29.04 29.24 -15.97
C PHE A 10 28.52 27.80 -16.13
N LEU A 11 29.42 26.84 -16.35
CA LEU A 11 29.06 25.42 -16.46
C LEU A 11 28.48 24.87 -15.15
N LEU A 12 29.07 25.24 -14.02
CA LEU A 12 28.62 24.78 -12.70
C LEU A 12 27.25 25.36 -12.35
N TYR A 13 26.99 26.61 -12.73
CA TYR A 13 25.67 27.23 -12.62
C TYR A 13 24.64 26.50 -13.49
N GLY A 14 24.95 26.25 -14.77
CA GLY A 14 24.07 25.50 -15.67
C GLY A 14 23.75 24.09 -15.14
N TYR A 15 24.76 23.39 -14.62
CA TYR A 15 24.58 22.10 -13.96
C TYR A 15 23.65 22.18 -12.76
N PHE A 16 23.82 23.20 -11.90
CA PHE A 16 22.99 23.38 -10.71
C PHE A 16 21.52 23.68 -11.07
N VAL A 17 21.30 24.52 -12.09
CA VAL A 17 19.96 24.82 -12.60
C VAL A 17 19.30 23.55 -13.14
N GLN A 18 20.01 22.77 -13.96
CA GLN A 18 19.50 21.52 -14.51
C GLN A 18 19.13 20.51 -13.42
N LEU A 19 19.99 20.35 -12.41
CA LEU A 19 19.74 19.47 -11.28
C LEU A 19 18.50 19.92 -10.49
N SER A 20 18.34 21.23 -10.28
CA SER A 20 17.18 21.79 -9.59
C SER A 20 15.88 21.52 -10.35
N ILE A 21 15.89 21.68 -11.68
CA ILE A 21 14.73 21.38 -12.54
C ILE A 21 14.36 19.90 -12.42
N GLN A 22 15.35 18.99 -12.53
CA GLN A 22 15.11 17.55 -12.41
C GLN A 22 14.54 17.17 -11.04
N ALA A 23 15.07 17.74 -9.96
CA ALA A 23 14.58 17.48 -8.60
C ALA A 23 13.12 17.94 -8.43
N ILE A 24 12.75 19.09 -9.01
CA ILE A 24 11.37 19.59 -8.98
C ILE A 24 10.45 18.66 -9.77
N LEU A 25 10.86 18.25 -10.98
CA LEU A 25 10.07 17.34 -11.82
C LEU A 25 9.84 16.00 -11.13
N GLN A 26 10.91 15.36 -10.63
CA GLN A 26 10.81 14.09 -9.91
C GLN A 26 9.90 14.19 -8.69
N ARG A 27 10.05 15.27 -7.89
CA ARG A 27 9.17 15.49 -6.74
C ARG A 27 7.71 15.64 -7.14
N SER A 28 7.44 16.31 -8.26
CA SER A 28 6.07 16.50 -8.75
C SER A 28 5.44 15.20 -9.24
N GLU A 29 6.21 14.34 -9.93
CA GLU A 29 5.78 13.01 -10.36
C GLU A 29 5.50 12.11 -9.16
N THR A 30 6.42 12.03 -8.21
CA THR A 30 6.21 11.24 -6.97
C THR A 30 5.00 11.75 -6.19
N ALA A 31 4.79 13.07 -6.10
CA ALA A 31 3.61 13.62 -5.42
C ALA A 31 2.30 13.24 -6.12
N ARG A 32 2.31 13.16 -7.46
CA ARG A 32 1.17 12.71 -8.24
C ARG A 32 0.90 11.22 -8.03
N GLU A 33 1.93 10.38 -8.10
CA GLU A 33 1.82 8.94 -7.86
C GLU A 33 1.26 8.65 -6.46
N VAL A 34 1.78 9.33 -5.42
CA VAL A 34 1.29 9.18 -4.04
C VAL A 34 -0.18 9.59 -3.93
N LYS A 35 -0.59 10.65 -4.64
CA LYS A 35 -2.00 11.07 -4.67
C LYS A 35 -2.89 10.00 -5.31
N GLU A 36 -2.49 9.46 -6.46
CA GLU A 36 -3.21 8.40 -7.16
C GLU A 36 -3.30 7.13 -6.29
N LEU A 37 -2.21 6.75 -5.62
CA LEU A 37 -2.16 5.60 -4.72
C LEU A 37 -3.10 5.78 -3.50
N ASN A 38 -3.14 6.97 -2.92
CA ASN A 38 -4.04 7.26 -1.79
C ASN A 38 -5.52 7.23 -2.19
N VAL A 39 -5.85 7.65 -3.41
CA VAL A 39 -7.22 7.51 -3.93
C VAL A 39 -7.59 6.04 -4.07
N ALA A 40 -6.74 5.24 -4.71
CA ALA A 40 -6.97 3.80 -4.86
C ALA A 40 -7.07 3.08 -3.50
N LEU A 41 -6.24 3.47 -2.53
CA LEU A 41 -6.30 2.94 -1.16
C LEU A 41 -7.62 3.31 -0.48
N GLY A 42 -8.06 4.57 -0.61
CA GLY A 42 -9.33 5.03 -0.04
C GLY A 42 -10.54 4.32 -0.67
N GLU A 43 -10.52 4.07 -1.96
CA GLU A 43 -11.54 3.26 -2.64
C GLU A 43 -11.57 1.83 -2.10
N LEU A 44 -10.41 1.19 -1.97
CA LEU A 44 -10.28 -0.16 -1.44
C LEU A 44 -10.72 -0.27 0.03
N GLU A 45 -10.36 0.72 0.86
CA GLU A 45 -10.81 0.79 2.25
C GLU A 45 -12.32 0.96 2.35
N SER A 46 -12.91 1.77 1.47
CA SER A 46 -14.36 1.94 1.38
C SER A 46 -15.07 0.66 0.95
N GLU A 47 -14.52 -0.03 -0.06
CA GLU A 47 -15.02 -1.32 -0.53
C GLU A 47 -14.95 -2.38 0.58
N TYR A 48 -13.80 -2.53 1.22
CA TYR A 48 -13.61 -3.43 2.36
C TYR A 48 -14.58 -3.11 3.50
N ASN A 49 -14.77 -1.84 3.83
CA ASN A 49 -15.70 -1.46 4.90
C ASN A 49 -17.16 -1.77 4.53
N THR A 50 -17.51 -1.63 3.24
CA THR A 50 -18.82 -2.01 2.71
C THR A 50 -19.02 -3.52 2.82
N GLU A 51 -18.06 -4.31 2.35
CA GLU A 51 -18.09 -5.78 2.43
C GLU A 51 -18.14 -6.28 3.87
N ARG A 52 -17.35 -5.69 4.77
CA ARG A 52 -17.36 -6.02 6.20
C ARG A 52 -18.73 -5.75 6.82
N THR A 53 -19.40 -4.68 6.40
CA THR A 53 -20.74 -4.33 6.89
C THR A 53 -21.81 -5.29 6.34
N THR A 54 -21.67 -5.72 5.07
CA THR A 54 -22.59 -6.66 4.44
C THR A 54 -22.38 -8.12 4.88
N LEU A 55 -21.18 -8.51 5.30
CA LEU A 55 -20.86 -9.81 5.90
C LEU A 55 -21.28 -9.92 7.38
N THR A 56 -22.45 -9.38 7.72
CA THR A 56 -23.04 -9.56 9.05
C THR A 56 -24.06 -10.70 9.06
N TYR A 57 -24.13 -11.45 10.17
CA TYR A 57 -25.14 -12.49 10.40
C TYR A 57 -26.58 -11.97 10.18
N ALA A 58 -26.82 -10.69 10.45
CA ALA A 58 -28.11 -10.03 10.19
C ALA A 58 -28.45 -9.99 8.69
N ARG A 59 -27.49 -9.68 7.82
CA ARG A 59 -27.66 -9.69 6.36
C ARG A 59 -27.83 -11.11 5.82
N ALA A 60 -27.06 -12.07 6.33
CA ALA A 60 -27.19 -13.48 5.97
C ALA A 60 -28.59 -14.04 6.33
N ARG A 61 -29.10 -13.66 7.50
CA ARG A 61 -30.46 -14.03 7.94
C ARG A 61 -31.55 -13.36 7.07
N LEU A 62 -31.36 -12.12 6.64
CA LEU A 62 -32.25 -11.43 5.68
C LEU A 62 -32.25 -12.08 4.28
N LEU A 63 -31.13 -12.69 3.87
CA LEU A 63 -31.01 -13.42 2.60
C LEU A 63 -31.57 -14.87 2.69
N GLY A 64 -32.15 -15.25 3.83
CA GLY A 64 -32.78 -16.55 4.02
C GLY A 64 -31.83 -17.69 4.41
N PHE A 65 -30.57 -17.38 4.75
CA PHE A 65 -29.65 -18.39 5.27
C PHE A 65 -29.98 -18.72 6.74
N SER A 66 -30.13 -20.01 7.03
CA SER A 66 -30.33 -20.54 8.39
C SER A 66 -29.00 -20.68 9.14
N GLU A 67 -28.98 -20.42 10.45
CA GLU A 67 -27.79 -20.65 11.27
C GLU A 67 -27.39 -22.13 11.26
N PRO A 68 -26.10 -22.46 11.05
CA PRO A 68 -25.66 -23.84 11.04
C PRO A 68 -25.72 -24.45 12.45
N GLU A 69 -26.42 -25.58 12.60
CA GLU A 69 -26.58 -26.31 13.87
C GLU A 69 -25.25 -26.85 14.44
N LYS A 70 -24.20 -26.94 13.62
CA LYS A 70 -22.85 -27.36 14.04
C LYS A 70 -21.83 -26.31 13.63
N ARG A 71 -21.39 -25.51 14.59
CA ARG A 71 -20.25 -24.59 14.43
C ARG A 71 -18.95 -25.40 14.50
N SER A 72 -18.48 -25.94 13.38
CA SER A 72 -17.11 -26.46 13.29
C SER A 72 -16.16 -25.28 13.09
N PHE A 73 -15.61 -24.76 14.18
CA PHE A 73 -14.50 -23.83 14.07
C PHE A 73 -13.28 -24.60 13.53
N ALA A 74 -12.79 -24.22 12.36
CA ALA A 74 -11.52 -24.71 11.86
C ALA A 74 -10.41 -24.08 12.72
N THR A 75 -10.09 -24.73 13.84
CA THR A 75 -8.91 -24.39 14.63
C THR A 75 -7.69 -24.68 13.75
N ARG A 76 -6.89 -23.64 13.50
CA ARG A 76 -5.61 -23.78 12.79
C ARG A 76 -4.69 -24.67 13.64
N ILE A 77 -4.65 -25.96 13.36
CA ILE A 77 -3.68 -26.87 13.97
C ILE A 77 -2.32 -26.45 13.45
N GLN A 78 -1.51 -25.84 14.31
CA GLN A 78 -0.12 -25.58 14.05
C GLN A 78 0.60 -26.94 13.99
N LEU A 79 1.02 -27.37 12.79
CA LEU A 79 1.76 -28.60 12.53
C LEU A 79 3.22 -28.52 13.06
N SER A 80 3.42 -28.25 14.34
CA SER A 80 4.77 -28.06 14.92
C SER A 80 5.08 -28.93 16.15
N GLN A 81 4.15 -29.75 16.65
CA GLN A 81 4.45 -30.64 17.78
C GLN A 81 3.78 -31.99 17.58
N ARG A 82 4.31 -32.78 16.63
CA ARG A 82 3.92 -34.17 16.47
C ARG A 82 5.13 -35.10 16.35
N ASP A 83 6.18 -34.86 17.15
CA ASP A 83 7.36 -35.73 17.21
C ASP A 83 7.82 -36.14 18.63
N GLU A 84 7.10 -35.80 19.71
CA GLU A 84 7.53 -36.22 21.05
C GLU A 84 6.41 -36.82 21.91
N VAL A 85 5.74 -37.87 21.43
CA VAL A 85 5.16 -38.87 22.36
C VAL A 85 5.21 -40.26 21.72
N ILE A 86 6.41 -40.85 21.70
CA ILE A 86 6.57 -42.31 21.74
C ILE A 86 7.52 -42.63 22.89
N ARG A 87 6.96 -42.87 24.07
CA ARG A 87 7.54 -43.77 25.08
C ARG A 87 6.47 -44.30 26.02
#